data_AF-A0A6N7AQN4-F1
#
_entry.id   AF-A0A6N7AQN4-F1
#
_cell.length_a   1.000
_cell.length_b   1.000
_cell.length_c   1.000
_cell.angle_alpha   90.00
_cell.angle_beta   90.00
_cell.angle_gamma   90.00
#
_symmetry.space_group_name_H-M   'P 1'
#
loop_
_entity.id
_entity.type
_entity.pdbx_description
1 polymer ?
#
loop_
_entity_poly.entity_id
_entity_poly.type
_entity_poly.pdbx_seq_one_letter_code
_entity_poly.pdbx_strand_id
1 'polypeptide(L)'
;MIYLQVLIFFLLLVCSDLQISHAFELPVCSNRIINEVTKRVGCTIGDSKCWLSKGGMCTDYIQKMIGQPGKELRLNKKINPEDVKKGDVAFFISRIHYAYVEGVVKDKNGKPVAVNVSEYNYGDCWVDQATMVTDKYKKINKRFDIPLSDVDGGFLRP
;
A
#
# COMPACT_ATOMS: atom_id res chain seq x y z
N MET A 1 -39.51 42.88 -14.53
CA MET A 1 -39.50 43.43 -13.16
C MET A 1 -39.76 42.27 -12.20
N ILE A 2 -38.74 41.60 -11.65
CA ILE A 2 -37.84 41.98 -10.55
C ILE A 2 -38.30 41.32 -9.23
N TYR A 3 -37.50 40.33 -8.80
CA TYR A 3 -37.15 39.90 -7.42
C TYR A 3 -38.26 39.32 -6.51
N LEU A 4 -38.06 38.38 -5.56
CA LEU A 4 -36.93 38.00 -4.70
C LEU A 4 -37.28 36.65 -4.01
N GLN A 5 -36.55 35.54 -4.22
CA GLN A 5 -35.63 34.89 -3.26
C GLN A 5 -35.91 35.03 -1.74
N VAL A 6 -36.25 33.94 -1.04
CA VAL A 6 -35.67 33.50 0.26
C VAL A 6 -35.88 31.97 0.33
N LEU A 7 -34.88 31.12 0.08
CA LEU A 7 -33.85 30.60 0.99
C LEU A 7 -34.37 29.65 2.09
N ILE A 8 -33.67 28.50 2.20
CA ILE A 8 -33.56 27.59 3.36
C ILE A 8 -34.57 26.44 3.39
N PHE A 9 -34.16 25.30 2.82
CA PHE A 9 -34.07 24.08 3.61
C PHE A 9 -32.85 23.27 3.17
N PHE A 10 -31.79 23.42 3.98
CA PHE A 10 -30.61 22.57 4.03
C PHE A 10 -31.05 21.09 4.11
N LEU A 11 -30.86 20.32 3.05
CA LEU A 11 -30.79 18.87 3.15
C LEU A 11 -29.69 18.34 2.24
N LEU A 12 -28.65 17.84 2.91
CA LEU A 12 -27.64 16.85 2.50
C LEU A 12 -26.51 17.40 1.56
N LEU A 13 -25.24 17.67 1.94
CA LEU A 13 -24.35 17.12 2.98
C LEU A 13 -24.58 15.61 3.16
N VAL A 14 -23.86 14.74 2.46
CA VAL A 14 -22.41 14.59 2.56
C VAL A 14 -21.91 14.03 1.23
N CYS A 15 -20.81 14.60 0.73
CA CYS A 15 -19.96 14.01 -0.29
C CYS A 15 -19.69 12.55 0.09
N SER A 16 -20.23 11.60 -0.66
CA SER A 16 -19.68 10.25 -0.66
C SER A 16 -18.27 10.38 -1.23
N ASP A 17 -17.30 10.43 -0.33
CA ASP A 17 -15.87 10.37 -0.63
C ASP A 17 -15.64 9.21 -1.59
N LEU A 18 -15.49 9.56 -2.86
CA LEU A 18 -14.82 8.71 -3.82
C LEU A 18 -13.41 8.56 -3.24
N GLN A 19 -13.14 7.45 -2.55
CA GLN A 19 -11.78 7.04 -2.21
C GLN A 19 -11.06 6.78 -3.54
N ILE A 20 -10.60 7.86 -4.17
CA ILE A 20 -9.66 7.80 -5.27
C ILE A 20 -8.44 7.10 -4.68
N SER A 21 -8.09 5.95 -5.26
CA SER A 21 -6.92 5.20 -4.87
C SER A 21 -5.68 6.10 -5.00
N HIS A 22 -5.17 6.60 -3.86
CA HIS A 22 -3.95 7.41 -3.74
C HIS A 22 -2.69 6.72 -4.31
N ALA A 23 -2.78 5.45 -4.72
CA ALA A 23 -1.75 4.81 -5.54
C ALA A 23 -1.44 5.67 -6.78
N PHE A 24 -2.47 6.15 -7.48
CA PHE A 24 -2.32 6.84 -8.77
C PHE A 24 -1.71 8.25 -8.68
N GLU A 25 -1.56 8.80 -7.47
CA GLU A 25 -1.14 10.20 -7.26
C GLU A 25 0.38 10.39 -7.11
N LEU A 26 1.17 9.31 -7.09
CA LEU A 26 2.63 9.50 -7.01
C LEU A 26 3.15 10.22 -8.27
N PRO A 27 4.06 11.19 -8.11
CA PRO A 27 4.72 11.80 -9.25
C PRO A 27 5.62 10.80 -9.96
N VAL A 28 5.92 11.03 -11.23
CA VAL A 28 6.99 10.33 -11.92
C VAL A 28 8.33 10.72 -11.28
N CYS A 29 9.21 9.74 -11.06
CA CYS A 29 10.53 9.97 -10.49
C CYS A 29 11.39 10.84 -11.41
N SER A 30 12.36 11.56 -10.83
CA SER A 30 13.41 12.23 -11.61
C SER A 30 14.22 11.22 -12.44
N ASN A 31 14.74 11.64 -13.60
CA ASN A 31 15.62 10.82 -14.45
C ASN A 31 16.80 10.20 -13.70
N ARG A 32 17.34 10.90 -12.71
CA ARG A 32 18.42 10.38 -11.86
C ARG A 32 17.99 9.12 -11.09
N ILE A 33 16.81 9.16 -10.46
CA ILE A 33 16.27 8.03 -9.69
C ILE A 33 15.89 6.88 -10.63
N ILE A 34 15.23 7.20 -11.75
CA ILE A 34 14.91 6.22 -12.79
C ILE A 34 16.17 5.46 -13.21
N ASN A 35 17.24 6.19 -13.57
CA ASN A 35 18.50 5.60 -14.01
C ASN A 35 19.18 4.76 -12.91
N GLU A 36 19.09 5.17 -11.63
CA GLU A 36 19.60 4.36 -10.52
C GLU A 36 18.87 3.02 -10.42
N VAL A 37 17.52 3.05 -10.48
CA VAL A 37 16.69 1.86 -10.32
C VAL A 37 16.84 0.92 -11.52
N THR A 38 16.76 1.43 -12.74
CA THR A 38 16.93 0.64 -13.97
C THR A 38 18.31 0.00 -14.03
N LYS A 39 19.38 0.74 -13.67
CA LYS A 39 20.74 0.19 -13.60
C LYS A 39 20.90 -0.84 -12.49
N ARG A 40 20.34 -0.61 -11.29
CA ARG A 40 20.42 -1.55 -10.17
C ARG A 40 19.75 -2.88 -10.49
N VAL A 41 18.60 -2.83 -11.15
CA VAL A 41 17.75 -4.01 -11.40
C VAL A 41 18.12 -4.69 -12.74
N GLY A 42 18.65 -3.92 -13.68
CA GLY A 42 18.92 -4.36 -15.06
C GLY A 42 17.65 -4.49 -15.89
N CYS A 43 16.68 -3.58 -15.71
CA CYS A 43 15.44 -3.51 -16.49
C CYS A 43 15.27 -2.11 -17.10
N THR A 44 14.47 -2.01 -18.15
CA THR A 44 14.12 -0.77 -18.83
C THR A 44 12.66 -0.39 -18.53
N ILE A 45 12.34 0.90 -18.53
CA ILE A 45 10.94 1.36 -18.43
C ILE A 45 10.10 0.73 -19.55
N GLY A 46 8.92 0.25 -19.21
CA GLY A 46 7.99 -0.44 -20.11
C GLY A 46 8.24 -1.95 -20.25
N ASP A 47 9.37 -2.47 -19.76
CA ASP A 47 9.65 -3.91 -19.80
C ASP A 47 8.99 -4.66 -18.63
N SER A 48 7.67 -4.80 -18.70
CA SER A 48 6.87 -5.50 -17.70
C SER A 48 7.37 -6.92 -17.41
N LYS A 49 7.87 -7.63 -18.43
CA LYS A 49 8.39 -8.99 -18.26
C LYS A 49 9.66 -8.97 -17.42
N CYS A 50 10.57 -8.03 -17.67
CA CYS A 50 11.78 -7.88 -16.86
C CYS A 50 11.41 -7.56 -15.40
N TRP A 51 10.58 -6.53 -15.16
CA TRP A 51 10.19 -6.15 -13.81
C TRP A 51 9.53 -7.28 -13.03
N LEU A 52 8.61 -8.03 -13.63
CA LEU A 52 7.97 -9.15 -12.94
C LEU A 52 8.96 -10.29 -12.67
N SER A 53 9.86 -10.61 -13.60
CA SER A 53 10.83 -11.69 -13.43
C SER A 53 11.88 -11.45 -12.34
N LYS A 54 12.15 -10.18 -12.00
CA LYS A 54 13.18 -9.84 -11.01
C LYS A 54 12.73 -10.00 -9.57
N GLY A 55 11.44 -10.13 -9.29
CA GLY A 55 10.89 -10.31 -7.94
C GLY A 55 11.21 -9.14 -7.01
N GLY A 56 10.27 -8.21 -6.88
CA GLY A 56 10.48 -6.94 -6.19
C GLY A 56 9.21 -6.16 -5.90
N MET A 57 8.04 -6.73 -6.16
CA MET A 57 6.73 -6.19 -5.83
C MET A 57 6.36 -6.53 -4.38
N CYS A 58 5.36 -5.83 -3.85
CA CYS A 58 4.84 -6.09 -2.51
C CYS A 58 4.37 -7.55 -2.35
N THR A 59 3.70 -8.11 -3.35
CA THR A 59 3.24 -9.51 -3.36
C THR A 59 4.39 -10.51 -3.28
N ASP A 60 5.48 -10.28 -4.01
CA ASP A 60 6.69 -11.11 -3.95
C ASP A 60 7.27 -11.14 -2.52
N TYR A 61 7.26 -9.99 -1.84
CA TYR A 61 7.72 -9.88 -0.46
C TYR A 61 6.82 -10.65 0.49
N ILE A 62 5.50 -10.51 0.38
CA ILE A 62 4.56 -11.25 1.23
C ILE A 62 4.74 -12.75 1.03
N GLN A 63 4.74 -13.23 -0.22
CA GLN A 63 4.97 -14.64 -0.55
C GLN A 63 6.24 -15.18 0.12
N LYS A 64 7.33 -14.40 0.07
CA LYS A 64 8.59 -14.76 0.75
C LYS A 64 8.40 -14.85 2.27
N MET A 65 7.77 -13.86 2.90
CA MET A 65 7.62 -13.80 4.35
C MET A 65 6.67 -14.86 4.92
N ILE A 66 5.67 -15.30 4.15
CA ILE A 66 4.75 -16.38 4.54
C ILE A 66 5.24 -17.78 4.12
N GLY A 67 6.46 -17.90 3.57
CA GLY A 67 7.05 -19.17 3.17
C GLY A 67 6.43 -19.79 1.90
N GLN A 68 5.86 -18.98 1.02
CA GLN A 68 5.23 -19.40 -0.24
C GLN A 68 5.82 -18.66 -1.48
N PRO A 69 7.15 -18.55 -1.63
CA PRO A 69 7.75 -17.83 -2.74
C PRO A 69 7.33 -18.41 -4.10
N GLY A 70 6.95 -17.55 -5.05
CA GLY A 70 6.58 -17.94 -6.41
C GLY A 70 5.24 -18.67 -6.55
N LYS A 71 4.47 -18.78 -5.47
CA LYS A 71 3.09 -19.31 -5.49
C LYS A 71 2.09 -18.17 -5.60
N GLU A 72 0.92 -18.44 -6.15
CA GLU A 72 -0.20 -17.50 -6.08
C GLU A 72 -0.45 -17.06 -4.63
N LEU A 73 -0.52 -15.75 -4.40
CA LEU A 73 -0.75 -15.21 -3.06
C LEU A 73 -2.21 -15.42 -2.67
N ARG A 74 -2.45 -16.31 -1.72
CA ARG A 74 -3.79 -16.60 -1.17
C ARG A 74 -3.87 -16.04 0.24
N LEU A 75 -4.75 -15.06 0.44
CA LEU A 75 -4.93 -14.34 1.70
C LEU A 75 -6.42 -14.36 2.06
N ASN A 76 -6.92 -15.54 2.39
CA ASN A 76 -8.37 -15.80 2.44
C ASN A 76 -8.98 -15.52 3.82
N LYS A 77 -8.16 -15.42 4.87
CA LYS A 77 -8.62 -15.19 6.22
C LYS A 77 -8.50 -13.71 6.57
N LYS A 78 -9.64 -13.05 6.74
CA LYS A 78 -9.72 -11.70 7.32
C LYS A 78 -9.45 -11.75 8.83
N ILE A 79 -8.72 -10.77 9.33
CA ILE A 79 -8.34 -10.62 10.74
C ILE A 79 -8.91 -9.30 11.24
N ASN A 80 -9.57 -9.33 12.39
CA ASN A 80 -10.03 -8.10 13.02
C ASN A 80 -8.83 -7.30 13.55
N PRO A 81 -8.87 -5.96 13.55
CA PRO A 81 -7.75 -5.14 14.02
C PRO A 81 -7.30 -5.45 15.46
N GLU A 82 -8.20 -5.87 16.34
CA GLU A 82 -7.89 -6.28 17.71
C GLU A 82 -7.14 -7.62 17.82
N ASP A 83 -7.21 -8.47 16.79
CA ASP A 83 -6.60 -9.81 16.74
C ASP A 83 -5.30 -9.84 15.92
N VAL A 84 -4.89 -8.69 15.38
CA VAL A 84 -3.69 -8.58 14.55
C VAL A 84 -2.46 -9.01 15.34
N LYS A 85 -1.56 -9.73 14.67
CA LYS A 85 -0.28 -10.15 15.24
C LYS A 85 0.83 -10.16 14.18
N LYS A 86 2.07 -10.28 14.66
CA LYS A 86 3.22 -10.55 13.79
C LYS A 86 2.93 -11.75 12.89
N GLY A 87 3.22 -11.63 11.61
CA GLY A 87 2.93 -12.67 10.61
C GLY A 87 1.68 -12.43 9.78
N ASP A 88 0.80 -11.53 10.21
CA ASP A 88 -0.33 -11.10 9.41
C ASP A 88 0.10 -10.15 8.29
N VAL A 89 -0.80 -9.91 7.34
CA VAL A 89 -0.58 -9.04 6.19
C VAL A 89 -1.52 -7.85 6.29
N ALA A 90 -0.96 -6.65 6.31
CA ALA A 90 -1.71 -5.40 6.17
C ALA A 90 -2.00 -5.15 4.69
N PHE A 91 -3.26 -4.93 4.35
CA PHE A 91 -3.67 -4.52 3.00
C PHE A 91 -4.02 -3.03 3.02
N PHE A 92 -3.34 -2.26 2.17
CA PHE A 92 -3.62 -0.85 1.94
C PHE A 92 -4.36 -0.72 0.62
N ILE A 93 -5.70 -0.68 0.66
CA ILE A 93 -6.53 -0.69 -0.55
C ILE A 93 -6.34 0.59 -1.37
N SER A 94 -6.19 1.75 -0.72
CA SER A 94 -5.88 3.02 -1.39
C SER A 94 -4.60 2.95 -2.22
N ARG A 95 -3.64 2.09 -1.84
CA ARG A 95 -2.34 1.93 -2.52
C ARG A 95 -2.26 0.65 -3.37
N ILE A 96 -3.28 -0.21 -3.34
CA ILE A 96 -3.25 -1.58 -3.85
C ILE A 96 -1.94 -2.27 -3.40
N HIS A 97 -1.69 -2.24 -2.09
CA HIS A 97 -0.38 -2.59 -1.55
C HIS A 97 -0.49 -3.52 -0.34
N TYR A 98 0.41 -4.49 -0.26
CA TYR A 98 0.50 -5.40 0.87
C TYR A 98 1.79 -5.19 1.66
N ALA A 99 1.69 -5.23 2.99
CA ALA A 99 2.83 -5.17 3.88
C ALA A 99 2.77 -6.28 4.93
N TYR A 100 3.93 -6.80 5.31
CA TYR A 100 4.04 -7.84 6.34
C TYR A 100 4.06 -7.18 7.72
N VAL A 101 3.22 -7.64 8.64
CA VAL A 101 3.20 -7.14 10.02
C VAL A 101 4.38 -7.74 10.78
N GLU A 102 5.35 -6.89 11.13
CA GLU A 102 6.52 -7.23 11.92
C GLU A 102 6.25 -7.18 13.43
N GLY A 103 5.31 -6.35 13.85
CA GLY A 103 4.96 -6.15 15.24
C GLY A 103 3.70 -5.34 15.43
N VAL A 104 3.12 -5.45 16.63
CA VAL A 104 1.89 -4.75 17.02
C VAL A 104 2.21 -3.82 18.17
N VAL A 105 1.84 -2.55 18.00
CA VAL A 105 2.01 -1.50 18.99
C VAL A 105 0.72 -1.45 19.80
N LYS A 106 0.87 -1.45 21.13
CA LYS A 106 -0.25 -1.53 22.07
C LYS A 106 -0.28 -0.29 22.95
N ASP A 107 -1.49 0.12 23.34
CA ASP A 107 -1.68 1.16 24.34
C ASP A 107 -1.36 0.67 25.76
N LYS A 108 -1.51 1.57 26.74
CA LYS A 108 -1.31 1.28 28.17
C LYS A 108 -2.20 0.17 28.74
N ASN A 109 -3.31 -0.15 28.06
CA ASN A 109 -4.25 -1.20 28.46
C ASN A 109 -3.97 -2.52 27.72
N GLY A 110 -2.93 -2.58 26.90
CA GLY A 110 -2.59 -3.76 26.10
C GLY A 110 -3.41 -3.93 24.82
N LYS A 111 -4.22 -2.92 24.44
CA LYS A 111 -5.03 -2.95 23.22
C LYS A 111 -4.17 -2.58 22.00
N PRO A 112 -4.24 -3.32 20.88
CA PRO A 112 -3.61 -2.91 19.63
C PRO A 112 -4.10 -1.53 19.16
N VAL A 113 -3.16 -0.66 18.79
CA VAL A 113 -3.46 0.69 18.27
C VAL A 113 -2.72 1.01 16.97
N ALA A 114 -1.61 0.33 16.71
CA ALA A 114 -0.83 0.50 15.49
C ALA A 114 -0.04 -0.78 15.15
N VAL A 115 0.52 -0.83 13.94
CA VAL A 115 1.39 -1.91 13.47
C VAL A 115 2.70 -1.37 12.91
N ASN A 116 3.75 -2.16 13.08
CA ASN A 116 5.01 -2.00 12.38
C ASN A 116 5.02 -2.96 11.21
N VAL A 117 5.35 -2.47 10.01
CA VAL A 117 5.31 -3.28 8.79
C VAL A 117 6.63 -3.25 8.03
N SER A 118 6.87 -4.32 7.28
CA SER A 118 7.92 -4.39 6.27
C SER A 118 7.33 -4.74 4.91
N GLU A 119 7.85 -4.13 3.84
CA GLU A 119 7.28 -4.29 2.50
C GLU A 119 8.32 -4.01 1.40
N TYR A 120 8.01 -4.46 0.18
CA TYR A 120 8.73 -4.05 -1.03
C TYR A 120 7.91 -3.05 -1.81
N ASN A 121 8.61 -2.16 -2.54
CA ASN A 121 8.01 -1.31 -3.56
C ASN A 121 6.99 -0.29 -3.03
N TYR A 122 7.03 0.02 -1.73
CA TYR A 122 6.33 1.18 -1.17
C TYR A 122 7.25 2.40 -1.29
N GLY A 123 7.07 3.18 -2.35
CA GLY A 123 7.90 4.33 -2.67
C GLY A 123 7.12 5.63 -2.87
N ASP A 124 7.88 6.68 -3.16
CA ASP A 124 7.41 8.08 -3.15
C ASP A 124 7.24 8.62 -4.59
N CYS A 125 7.70 7.89 -5.59
CA CYS A 125 7.53 8.24 -7.00
C CYS A 125 7.51 6.99 -7.90
N TRP A 126 6.94 7.13 -9.09
CA TRP A 126 6.90 6.08 -10.11
C TRP A 126 8.18 6.08 -10.95
N VAL A 127 8.86 4.94 -10.97
CA VAL A 127 9.91 4.65 -11.95
C VAL A 127 9.29 4.14 -13.24
N ASP A 128 8.29 3.27 -13.12
CA ASP A 128 7.50 2.76 -14.22
C ASP A 128 6.06 2.55 -13.73
N GLN A 129 5.20 3.52 -14.03
CA GLN A 129 3.83 3.54 -13.53
C GLN A 129 2.98 2.40 -14.11
N ALA A 130 3.19 2.04 -15.38
CA ALA A 130 2.41 1.00 -16.06
C ALA A 130 2.61 -0.38 -15.40
N THR A 131 3.76 -0.57 -14.76
CA THR A 131 4.12 -1.80 -14.04
C THR A 131 4.14 -1.62 -12.53
N MET A 132 3.68 -0.45 -12.05
CA MET A 132 3.64 -0.07 -10.63
C MET A 132 5.00 -0.16 -9.94
N VAL A 133 6.11 0.10 -10.64
CA VAL A 133 7.47 0.10 -10.07
C VAL A 133 7.79 1.46 -9.47
N THR A 134 8.22 1.48 -8.22
CA THR A 134 8.61 2.68 -7.49
C THR A 134 10.13 2.81 -7.34
N ASP A 135 10.60 3.92 -6.78
CA ASP A 135 12.00 4.12 -6.39
C ASP A 135 12.52 3.07 -5.39
N LYS A 136 11.61 2.47 -4.61
CA LYS A 136 11.89 1.42 -3.61
C LYS A 136 11.73 0.01 -4.16
N TYR A 137 11.61 -0.18 -5.47
CA TYR A 137 11.50 -1.52 -6.06
C TYR A 137 12.64 -2.45 -5.58
N LYS A 138 12.27 -3.65 -5.08
CA LYS A 138 13.18 -4.65 -4.52
C LYS A 138 14.05 -4.18 -3.33
N LYS A 139 13.67 -3.07 -2.67
CA LYS A 139 14.25 -2.62 -1.39
C LYS A 139 13.26 -2.90 -0.27
N ILE A 140 13.72 -3.46 0.86
CA ILE A 140 12.89 -3.59 2.06
C ILE A 140 12.67 -2.18 2.61
N ASN A 141 11.42 -1.74 2.66
CA ASN A 141 11.00 -0.58 3.40
C ASN A 141 10.42 -1.04 4.75
N LYS A 142 10.60 -0.23 5.79
CA LYS A 142 9.99 -0.44 7.11
C LYS A 142 9.25 0.83 7.50
N ARG A 143 7.98 0.69 7.82
CA ARG A 143 7.16 1.75 8.38
C ARG A 143 6.73 1.35 9.79
N PHE A 144 6.78 2.32 10.69
CA PHE A 144 6.54 2.11 12.11
C PHE A 144 5.30 2.88 12.54
N ASP A 145 4.65 2.37 13.59
CA ASP A 145 3.53 3.01 14.25
C ASP A 145 2.38 3.40 13.31
N ILE A 146 2.12 2.58 12.28
CA ILE A 146 0.98 2.80 11.37
C ILE A 146 -0.31 2.56 12.15
N PRO A 147 -1.18 3.57 12.34
CA PRO A 147 -2.46 3.40 13.01
C PRO A 147 -3.30 2.28 12.37
N LEU A 148 -4.03 1.51 13.18
CA LEU A 148 -4.90 0.44 12.63
C LEU A 148 -5.95 0.99 11.67
N SER A 149 -6.38 2.25 11.85
CA SER A 149 -7.30 2.96 10.96
C SER A 149 -6.75 3.20 9.56
N ASP A 150 -5.42 3.26 9.42
CA ASP A 150 -4.76 3.60 8.17
C ASP A 150 -4.51 2.36 7.31
N VAL A 151 -4.74 1.17 7.87
CA VAL A 151 -4.78 -0.11 7.14
C VAL A 151 -6.18 -0.30 6.57
N ASP A 152 -6.53 0.56 5.62
CA ASP A 152 -7.85 0.73 5.01
C ASP A 152 -8.39 -0.50 4.26
N GLY A 153 -7.53 -1.43 3.84
CA GLY A 153 -7.91 -2.73 3.27
C GLY A 153 -8.02 -3.85 4.32
N GLY A 154 -7.69 -3.57 5.58
CA GLY A 154 -7.74 -4.50 6.70
C GLY A 154 -6.55 -5.47 6.78
N PHE A 155 -6.68 -6.47 7.65
CA PHE A 155 -5.63 -7.45 7.93
C PHE A 155 -6.02 -8.83 7.40
N LEU A 156 -5.03 -9.56 6.88
CA LEU A 156 -5.21 -10.83 6.20
C LEU A 156 -4.21 -11.87 6.66
N ARG A 157 -4.56 -13.15 6.49
CA ARG A 157 -3.70 -14.31 6.69
C ARG A 157 -3.92 -15.34 5.57
N PRO A 158 -2.89 -16.13 5.20
CA PRO A 158 -3.06 -17.28 4.33
C PRO A 158 -4.10 -18.28 4.85
#